data_AF-A0A1C6DJ06-F1
#
_entry.id   AF-A0A1C6DJ06-F1
#
_cell.length_a   1.000
_cell.length_b   1.000
_cell.length_c   1.000
_cell.angle_alpha   90.00
_cell.angle_beta   90.00
_cell.angle_gamma   90.00
#
_symmetry.space_group_name_H-M   'P 1'
#
loop_
_entity.id
_entity.type
_entity.pdbx_description
1 polymer ?
#
loop_
_entity_poly.entity_id
_entity_poly.type
_entity_poly.pdbx_seq_one_letter_code
_entity_poly.pdbx_strand_id
1 'polypeptide(L)'
;MGRDLTKCHPHLQKLAKELVTVCEKQGCPIGIGECFRTVQEQNRLYDQGRTKPGPVVTNAPGSTYRSMHQWGVAFDVYRKDGKGAYNESGNYFQRVGAIGKSLGLEWGGDWKSIVDKLHFQLPDWGSTSERLRKEYGNIYAFQATWPESDTSTGKTTSSGTEDPHTEVKALTADSTQREWILALQIELIRQGYQPGTIDGIPGSRTLMGCPTVRKGAKGELTRWIQKRLSLYLNVWSEGGQTDGIFGEKTEQNIRNFQKTKGLSADGIVGEKTWSALLQSREK
;
A
#
# COMPACT_ATOMS: atom_id res chain seq x y z
N MET A 1 1.40 6.87 -11.03
CA MET A 1 0.29 6.34 -10.22
C MET A 1 -0.51 5.37 -11.07
N GLY A 2 -1.05 4.33 -10.43
CA GLY A 2 -1.73 3.21 -11.05
C GLY A 2 -2.98 3.62 -11.82
N ARG A 3 -2.83 3.87 -13.12
CA ARG A 3 -3.97 4.00 -14.06
C ARG A 3 -4.53 2.65 -14.50
N ASP A 4 -3.95 1.59 -13.97
CA ASP A 4 -4.22 0.22 -14.38
C ASP A 4 -5.51 -0.27 -13.72
N LEU A 5 -6.61 -0.11 -14.45
CA LEU A 5 -7.93 -0.54 -14.03
C LEU A 5 -8.00 -2.06 -13.83
N THR A 6 -7.11 -2.85 -14.44
CA THR A 6 -7.11 -4.32 -14.30
C THR A 6 -6.80 -4.79 -12.88
N LYS A 7 -6.21 -3.92 -12.05
CA LYS A 7 -5.92 -4.17 -10.64
C LYS A 7 -7.09 -3.86 -9.70
N CYS A 8 -8.20 -3.33 -10.23
CA CYS A 8 -9.41 -3.06 -9.47
C CYS A 8 -10.40 -4.22 -9.50
N HIS A 9 -11.38 -4.20 -8.61
CA HIS A 9 -12.44 -5.21 -8.52
C HIS A 9 -13.16 -5.34 -9.89
N PRO A 10 -13.42 -6.56 -10.41
CA PRO A 10 -14.01 -6.76 -11.74
C PRO A 10 -15.29 -5.96 -12.00
N HIS A 11 -16.17 -5.88 -10.99
CA HIS A 11 -17.37 -5.03 -11.05
C HIS A 11 -17.04 -3.54 -11.27
N LEU A 12 -16.04 -2.99 -10.56
CA LEU A 12 -15.60 -1.62 -10.75
C LEU A 12 -15.04 -1.41 -12.16
N GLN A 13 -14.28 -2.39 -12.67
CA GLN A 13 -13.73 -2.30 -14.03
C GLN A 13 -14.84 -2.17 -15.08
N LYS A 14 -15.93 -2.94 -14.93
CA LYS A 14 -17.08 -2.88 -15.82
C LYS A 14 -17.74 -1.49 -15.76
N LEU A 15 -18.08 -1.02 -14.57
CA LEU A 15 -18.74 0.27 -14.38
C LEU A 15 -17.88 1.46 -14.83
N ALA A 16 -16.57 1.42 -14.59
CA ALA A 16 -15.66 2.48 -15.04
C ALA A 16 -15.59 2.55 -16.57
N LYS A 17 -15.53 1.41 -17.28
CA LYS A 17 -15.56 1.35 -18.75
C LYS A 17 -16.89 1.86 -19.31
N GLU A 18 -17.99 1.52 -18.63
CA GLU A 18 -19.33 1.98 -19.00
C GLU A 18 -19.47 3.49 -18.80
N LEU A 19 -18.99 4.02 -17.67
CA LEU A 19 -18.98 5.46 -17.39
C LEU A 19 -18.24 6.24 -18.48
N VAL A 20 -17.03 5.81 -18.85
CA VAL A 20 -16.27 6.44 -19.96
C VAL A 20 -17.11 6.46 -21.24
N THR A 21 -17.74 5.34 -21.58
CA THR A 21 -18.54 5.19 -22.81
C THR A 21 -19.77 6.11 -22.80
N VAL A 22 -20.50 6.19 -21.69
CA VAL A 22 -21.70 7.03 -21.56
C VAL A 22 -21.32 8.51 -21.53
N CYS A 23 -20.25 8.87 -20.82
CA CYS A 23 -19.73 10.23 -20.78
C CYS A 23 -19.31 10.75 -22.16
N GLU A 24 -18.65 9.92 -22.97
CA GLU A 24 -18.31 10.23 -24.36
C GLU A 24 -19.60 10.53 -25.17
N LYS A 25 -20.59 9.62 -25.12
CA LYS A 25 -21.87 9.76 -25.83
C LYS A 25 -22.66 11.00 -25.41
N GLN A 26 -22.55 11.43 -24.15
CA GLN A 26 -23.23 12.61 -23.61
C GLN A 26 -22.42 13.92 -23.76
N GLY A 27 -21.32 13.91 -24.51
CA GLY A 27 -20.53 15.12 -24.78
C GLY A 27 -19.78 15.64 -23.55
N CYS A 28 -19.34 14.74 -22.68
CA CYS A 28 -18.47 15.03 -21.53
C CYS A 28 -17.36 13.97 -21.41
N PRO A 29 -16.48 13.83 -22.41
CA PRO A 29 -15.54 12.71 -22.52
C PRO A 29 -14.51 12.71 -21.40
N ILE A 30 -14.39 11.62 -20.65
CA ILE A 30 -13.47 11.47 -19.53
C ILE A 30 -12.35 10.46 -19.83
N GLY A 31 -11.27 10.53 -19.06
CA GLY A 31 -10.28 9.46 -18.95
C GLY A 31 -10.17 8.95 -17.51
N ILE A 32 -9.63 7.75 -17.34
CA ILE A 32 -9.36 7.16 -16.02
C ILE A 32 -7.97 7.61 -15.55
N GLY A 33 -7.94 8.27 -14.40
CA GLY A 33 -6.76 8.85 -13.76
C GLY A 33 -6.08 7.90 -12.80
N GLU A 34 -6.55 7.84 -11.55
CA GLU A 34 -6.02 6.93 -10.52
C GLU A 34 -6.96 5.74 -10.30
N CYS A 35 -6.41 4.55 -10.08
CA CYS A 35 -7.17 3.32 -9.83
C CYS A 35 -6.66 2.70 -8.53
N PHE A 36 -6.24 1.42 -8.58
CA PHE A 36 -5.59 0.75 -7.49
C PHE A 36 -4.32 1.48 -7.03
N ARG A 37 -4.21 1.69 -5.72
CA ARG A 37 -3.06 2.35 -5.08
C ARG A 37 -2.44 1.42 -4.06
N THR A 38 -1.17 1.09 -4.24
CA THR A 38 -0.42 0.28 -3.28
C THR A 38 -0.21 1.01 -1.95
N VAL A 39 0.16 0.26 -0.92
CA VAL A 39 0.52 0.84 0.38
C VAL A 39 1.73 1.77 0.25
N GLN A 40 2.73 1.43 -0.59
CA GLN A 40 3.85 2.33 -0.89
C GLN A 40 3.38 3.64 -1.53
N GLU A 41 2.52 3.57 -2.55
CA GLU A 41 2.04 4.76 -3.25
C GLU A 41 1.22 5.66 -2.32
N GLN A 42 0.35 5.08 -1.49
CA GLN A 42 -0.40 5.84 -0.48
C GLN A 42 0.52 6.49 0.56
N ASN A 43 1.58 5.80 1.00
CA ASN A 43 2.57 6.40 1.90
C ASN A 43 3.32 7.56 1.25
N ARG A 44 3.63 7.48 -0.05
CA ARG A 44 4.26 8.61 -0.78
C ARG A 44 3.36 9.85 -0.79
N LEU A 45 2.05 9.66 -0.96
CA LEU A 45 1.07 10.75 -0.86
C LEU A 45 0.95 11.29 0.57
N TYR A 46 0.95 10.40 1.56
CA TYR A 46 0.90 10.79 2.97
C TYR A 46 2.15 11.58 3.39
N ASP A 47 3.33 11.23 2.88
CA ASP A 47 4.58 11.94 3.20
C ASP A 47 4.65 13.35 2.58
N GLN A 48 3.84 13.65 1.56
CA GLN A 48 3.76 14.97 0.94
C GLN A 48 3.19 16.02 1.91
N GLY A 49 3.88 17.17 2.02
CA GLY A 49 3.58 18.20 3.01
C GLY A 49 3.97 17.84 4.45
N ARG A 50 4.68 16.72 4.64
CA ARG A 50 5.18 16.25 5.94
C ARG A 50 6.69 16.05 5.91
N THR A 51 7.14 14.99 5.26
CA THR A 51 8.57 14.66 5.09
C THR A 51 9.07 14.94 3.67
N LYS A 52 8.16 15.25 2.73
CA LYS A 52 8.45 15.68 1.36
C LYS A 52 7.76 17.03 1.07
N PRO A 53 8.35 17.89 0.23
CA PRO A 53 7.69 19.14 -0.21
C PRO A 53 6.35 18.89 -0.93
N GLY A 54 5.45 19.88 -0.89
CA GLY A 54 4.15 19.85 -1.57
C GLY A 54 2.96 19.96 -0.61
N PRO A 55 1.74 20.14 -1.11
CA PRO A 55 0.53 20.20 -0.27
C PRO A 55 0.20 18.83 0.34
N VAL A 56 -0.43 18.82 1.51
CA VAL A 56 -1.02 17.61 2.09
C VAL A 56 -2.24 17.21 1.26
N VAL A 57 -2.19 16.05 0.61
CA VAL A 57 -3.27 15.54 -0.25
C VAL A 57 -4.02 14.36 0.37
N THR A 58 -3.52 13.84 1.49
CA THR A 58 -4.19 12.78 2.23
C THR A 58 -3.79 12.80 3.71
N ASN A 59 -4.72 12.36 4.57
CA ASN A 59 -4.49 12.14 5.99
C ASN A 59 -4.36 10.66 6.35
N ALA A 60 -4.45 9.76 5.36
CA ALA A 60 -4.40 8.32 5.56
C ALA A 60 -2.99 7.78 5.26
N PRO A 61 -2.24 7.29 6.26
CA PRO A 61 -1.06 6.46 6.00
C PRO A 61 -1.49 5.18 5.29
N GLY A 62 -0.68 4.70 4.34
CA GLY A 62 -0.98 3.51 3.57
C GLY A 62 -1.24 2.28 4.42
N SER A 63 -0.46 2.06 5.48
CA SER A 63 -0.59 0.86 6.33
C SER A 63 -1.91 0.82 7.11
N THR A 64 -2.67 1.91 7.14
CA THR A 64 -4.00 1.94 7.76
C THR A 64 -5.10 1.45 6.84
N TYR A 65 -4.82 1.24 5.55
CA TYR A 65 -5.78 0.86 4.50
C TYR A 65 -7.03 1.74 4.47
N ARG A 66 -6.90 3.02 4.85
CA ARG A 66 -8.06 3.93 4.97
C ARG A 66 -8.57 4.43 3.62
N SER A 67 -7.75 4.40 2.57
CA SER A 67 -8.14 4.82 1.22
C SER A 67 -8.84 3.69 0.46
N MET A 68 -9.97 3.99 -0.18
CA MET A 68 -10.72 3.03 -1.01
C MET A 68 -9.91 2.56 -2.25
N HIS A 69 -8.98 3.38 -2.75
CA HIS A 69 -8.06 2.97 -3.82
C HIS A 69 -7.17 1.80 -3.43
N GLN A 70 -6.84 1.67 -2.14
CA GLN A 70 -6.02 0.55 -1.66
C GLN A 70 -6.78 -0.77 -1.63
N TRP A 71 -8.10 -0.74 -1.75
CA TRP A 71 -8.94 -1.93 -1.84
C TRP A 71 -9.29 -2.28 -3.28
N GLY A 72 -8.86 -1.48 -4.27
CA GLY A 72 -9.20 -1.69 -5.67
C GLY A 72 -10.69 -1.45 -5.97
N VAL A 73 -11.41 -0.71 -5.13
CA VAL A 73 -12.85 -0.45 -5.28
C VAL A 73 -13.15 1.01 -5.63
N ALA A 74 -12.11 1.80 -5.94
CA ALA A 74 -12.24 3.20 -6.33
C ALA A 74 -11.36 3.56 -7.53
N PHE A 75 -11.76 4.60 -8.24
CA PHE A 75 -10.99 5.23 -9.30
C PHE A 75 -11.31 6.72 -9.40
N ASP A 76 -10.35 7.48 -9.90
CA ASP A 76 -10.48 8.89 -10.23
C ASP A 76 -10.58 9.08 -11.73
N VAL A 77 -11.35 10.09 -12.16
CA VAL A 77 -11.46 10.50 -13.55
C VAL A 77 -10.75 11.81 -13.80
N TYR A 78 -10.50 12.11 -15.08
CA TYR A 78 -10.10 13.44 -15.51
C TYR A 78 -10.85 13.84 -16.78
N ARG A 79 -10.98 15.15 -16.99
CA ARG A 79 -11.61 15.73 -18.17
C ARG A 79 -10.75 15.53 -19.42
N LYS A 80 -11.33 14.99 -20.50
CA LYS A 80 -10.61 14.59 -21.73
C LYS A 80 -11.08 15.35 -22.99
N ASP A 81 -11.64 16.55 -22.84
CA ASP A 81 -12.08 17.40 -23.98
C ASP A 81 -11.04 18.47 -24.39
N GLY A 82 -9.82 18.38 -23.86
CA GLY A 82 -8.73 19.33 -24.17
C GLY A 82 -8.77 20.65 -23.40
N LYS A 83 -9.76 20.90 -22.53
CA LYS A 83 -9.87 22.18 -21.78
C LYS A 83 -9.17 22.18 -20.41
N GLY A 84 -8.33 21.18 -20.15
CA GLY A 84 -7.62 20.97 -18.89
C GLY A 84 -8.24 19.88 -18.03
N ALA A 85 -7.40 18.99 -17.50
CA ALA A 85 -7.79 17.74 -16.84
C ALA A 85 -8.69 17.92 -15.60
N TYR A 86 -8.60 19.07 -14.93
CA TYR A 86 -9.32 19.40 -13.70
C TYR A 86 -10.20 20.65 -13.84
N ASN A 87 -10.37 21.15 -15.07
CA ASN A 87 -11.16 22.35 -15.32
C ASN A 87 -12.66 22.03 -15.18
N GLU A 88 -13.36 22.83 -14.38
CA GLU A 88 -14.75 22.59 -14.01
C GLU A 88 -15.78 23.46 -14.76
N SER A 89 -15.36 24.17 -15.81
CA SER A 89 -16.25 25.01 -16.62
C SER A 89 -17.48 24.25 -17.10
N GLY A 90 -18.67 24.80 -16.89
CA GLY A 90 -19.93 24.21 -17.38
C GLY A 90 -20.42 23.03 -16.55
N ASN A 91 -20.12 23.00 -15.24
CA ASN A 91 -20.55 21.95 -14.30
C ASN A 91 -20.12 20.55 -14.76
N TYR A 92 -18.88 20.44 -15.23
CA TYR A 92 -18.42 19.27 -15.96
C TYR A 92 -18.44 18.01 -15.09
N PHE A 93 -17.77 17.98 -13.93
CA PHE A 93 -17.78 16.82 -13.06
C PHE A 93 -19.11 16.62 -12.34
N GLN A 94 -19.98 17.64 -12.20
CA GLN A 94 -21.37 17.37 -11.78
C GLN A 94 -22.14 16.52 -12.79
N ARG A 95 -21.98 16.77 -14.10
CA ARG A 95 -22.61 15.95 -15.14
C ARG A 95 -22.05 14.53 -15.13
N VAL A 96 -20.72 14.39 -15.04
CA VAL A 96 -20.05 13.08 -14.93
C VAL A 96 -20.51 12.34 -13.66
N GLY A 97 -20.60 13.04 -12.53
CA GLY A 97 -21.10 12.52 -11.26
C GLY A 97 -22.51 11.97 -11.35
N ALA A 98 -23.43 12.70 -12.00
CA ALA A 98 -24.79 12.24 -12.23
C ALA A 98 -24.85 10.95 -13.08
N ILE A 99 -24.02 10.86 -14.12
CA ILE A 99 -23.92 9.64 -14.95
C ILE A 99 -23.36 8.47 -14.12
N GLY A 100 -22.27 8.68 -13.39
CA GLY A 100 -21.68 7.63 -12.54
C GLY A 100 -22.68 7.09 -11.54
N LYS A 101 -23.45 7.97 -10.88
CA LYS A 101 -24.54 7.57 -9.98
C LYS A 101 -25.64 6.78 -10.69
N SER A 102 -26.03 7.16 -11.90
CA SER A 102 -27.02 6.39 -12.67
C SER A 102 -26.53 4.97 -13.06
N LEU A 103 -25.22 4.76 -13.10
CA LEU A 103 -24.60 3.45 -13.34
C LEU A 103 -24.39 2.65 -12.04
N GLY A 104 -24.79 3.19 -10.88
CA GLY A 104 -24.65 2.52 -9.59
C GLY A 104 -23.32 2.77 -8.87
N LEU A 105 -22.51 3.74 -9.30
CA LEU A 105 -21.32 4.16 -8.56
C LEU A 105 -21.68 5.17 -7.47
N GLU A 106 -20.96 5.13 -6.35
CA GLU A 106 -20.88 6.27 -5.45
C GLU A 106 -19.94 7.33 -6.04
N TRP A 107 -20.29 8.61 -5.88
CA TRP A 107 -19.51 9.73 -6.39
C TRP A 107 -19.04 10.64 -5.24
N GLY A 108 -17.74 10.91 -5.19
CA GLY A 108 -17.13 11.71 -4.12
C GLY A 108 -17.51 13.19 -4.12
N GLY A 109 -18.13 13.68 -5.20
CA GLY A 109 -18.69 15.03 -5.27
C GLY A 109 -19.91 15.26 -4.37
N ASP A 110 -20.56 14.18 -3.89
CA ASP A 110 -21.68 14.26 -2.94
C ASP A 110 -21.21 14.24 -1.46
N TRP A 111 -19.92 14.03 -1.20
CA TRP A 111 -19.39 13.99 0.17
C TRP A 111 -19.46 15.37 0.84
N LYS A 112 -19.54 15.40 2.18
CA LYS A 112 -19.54 16.66 2.96
C LYS A 112 -18.14 17.22 3.15
N SER A 113 -17.15 16.35 3.34
CA SER A 113 -15.73 16.69 3.46
C SER A 113 -14.89 15.40 3.52
N ILE A 114 -13.74 15.29 2.86
CA ILE A 114 -13.23 16.20 1.81
C ILE A 114 -14.01 15.90 0.53
N VAL A 115 -14.58 16.91 -0.12
CA VAL A 115 -15.30 16.72 -1.40
C VAL A 115 -14.30 16.39 -2.49
N ASP A 116 -14.49 15.27 -3.17
CA ASP A 116 -13.63 14.84 -4.29
C ASP A 116 -14.46 14.53 -5.53
N LYS A 117 -14.57 15.50 -6.42
CA LYS A 117 -15.41 15.39 -7.62
C LYS A 117 -14.84 14.45 -8.68
N LEU A 118 -13.57 14.09 -8.59
CA LEU A 118 -12.94 13.18 -9.53
C LEU A 118 -13.16 11.72 -9.14
N HIS A 119 -13.45 11.48 -7.86
CA HIS A 119 -13.51 10.17 -7.24
C HIS A 119 -14.84 9.44 -7.47
N PHE A 120 -14.75 8.17 -7.84
CA PHE A 120 -15.85 7.21 -7.88
C PHE A 120 -15.47 5.92 -7.17
N GLN A 121 -16.45 5.25 -6.55
CA GLN A 121 -16.24 3.97 -5.90
C GLN A 121 -17.46 3.05 -5.95
N LEU A 122 -17.23 1.76 -5.70
CA LEU A 122 -18.31 0.80 -5.45
C LEU A 122 -18.97 1.10 -4.09
N PRO A 123 -20.31 1.13 -4.01
CA PRO A 123 -21.03 1.43 -2.78
C PRO A 123 -21.14 0.23 -1.82
N ASP A 124 -20.83 -1.00 -2.28
CA ASP A 124 -21.12 -2.27 -1.60
C ASP A 124 -20.54 -2.36 -0.16
N TRP A 125 -19.42 -1.67 0.10
CA TRP A 125 -18.74 -1.67 1.40
C TRP A 125 -18.88 -0.36 2.18
N GLY A 126 -19.78 0.53 1.74
CA GLY A 126 -20.02 1.84 2.31
C GLY A 126 -19.00 2.89 1.88
N SER A 127 -19.28 4.15 2.24
CA SER A 127 -18.48 5.32 1.81
C SER A 127 -17.05 5.34 2.34
N THR A 128 -16.71 4.48 3.30
CA THR A 128 -15.36 4.37 3.88
C THR A 128 -14.89 2.93 3.92
N SER A 129 -13.57 2.75 4.00
CA SER A 129 -12.92 1.44 4.09
C SER A 129 -13.10 0.69 5.43
N GLU A 130 -13.92 1.20 6.36
CA GLU A 130 -14.09 0.59 7.68
C GLU A 130 -14.57 -0.87 7.60
N ARG A 131 -15.60 -1.13 6.78
CA ARG A 131 -16.15 -2.47 6.60
C ARG A 131 -15.10 -3.41 5.98
N LEU A 132 -14.44 -2.98 4.92
CA LEU A 132 -13.37 -3.74 4.26
C LEU A 132 -12.24 -4.12 5.22
N ARG A 133 -11.78 -3.15 6.03
CA ARG A 133 -10.75 -3.39 7.05
C ARG A 133 -11.20 -4.38 8.12
N LYS A 134 -12.45 -4.30 8.56
CA LYS A 134 -13.00 -5.17 9.61
C LYS A 134 -13.21 -6.60 9.12
N GLU A 135 -13.72 -6.76 7.89
CA GLU A 135 -14.08 -8.07 7.35
C GLU A 135 -12.87 -8.82 6.79
N TYR A 136 -11.95 -8.13 6.09
CA TYR A 136 -10.85 -8.78 5.37
C TYR A 136 -9.48 -8.55 5.99
N GLY A 137 -9.31 -7.48 6.79
CA GLY A 137 -8.03 -7.13 7.42
C GLY A 137 -6.99 -6.54 6.47
N ASN A 138 -6.77 -7.17 5.30
CA ASN A 138 -5.85 -6.73 4.27
C ASN A 138 -6.43 -6.93 2.86
N ILE A 139 -5.78 -6.30 1.88
CA ILE A 139 -6.22 -6.32 0.48
C ILE A 139 -6.21 -7.71 -0.16
N TYR A 140 -5.26 -8.59 0.16
CA TYR A 140 -5.15 -9.90 -0.49
C TYR A 140 -6.27 -10.82 -0.05
N ALA A 141 -6.63 -10.80 1.23
CA ALA A 141 -7.80 -11.51 1.73
C ALA A 141 -9.07 -11.06 1.01
N PHE A 142 -9.18 -9.77 0.67
CA PHE A 142 -10.28 -9.27 -0.13
C PHE A 142 -10.20 -9.68 -1.60
N GLN A 143 -9.04 -9.55 -2.25
CA GLN A 143 -8.84 -9.93 -3.65
C GLN A 143 -9.04 -11.42 -3.90
N ALA A 144 -8.72 -12.27 -2.92
CA ALA A 144 -8.98 -13.71 -2.98
C ALA A 144 -10.48 -14.05 -3.05
N THR A 145 -11.37 -13.11 -2.72
CA THR A 145 -12.83 -13.29 -2.86
C THR A 145 -13.36 -12.88 -4.23
N TRP A 146 -12.52 -12.29 -5.08
CA TRP A 146 -12.96 -11.84 -6.40
C TRP A 146 -13.16 -13.04 -7.32
N PRO A 147 -14.18 -13.00 -8.20
CA PRO A 147 -14.35 -14.05 -9.20
C PRO A 147 -13.10 -14.12 -10.08
N GLU A 148 -12.65 -15.33 -10.41
CA GLU A 148 -11.52 -15.51 -11.33
C GLU A 148 -11.80 -14.78 -12.64
N SER A 149 -10.84 -13.95 -13.06
CA SER A 149 -10.91 -13.31 -14.38
C SER A 149 -10.66 -14.36 -15.46
N ASP A 150 -11.51 -14.44 -16.47
CA ASP A 150 -11.35 -15.29 -17.68
C ASP A 150 -10.06 -15.05 -18.50
N THR A 151 -9.14 -14.21 -18.03
CA THR A 151 -7.84 -13.98 -18.65
C THR A 151 -6.80 -15.02 -18.22
N SER A 152 -6.97 -16.24 -18.74
CA SER A 152 -5.86 -17.19 -18.93
C SER A 152 -4.94 -16.66 -20.02
N THR A 153 -3.90 -15.90 -19.64
CA THR A 153 -2.72 -15.73 -20.48
C THR A 153 -1.45 -15.80 -19.63
N GLY A 154 -0.63 -16.81 -19.89
CA GLY A 154 0.79 -16.80 -19.54
C GLY A 154 1.17 -17.56 -18.28
N LYS A 155 1.24 -18.89 -18.42
CA LYS A 155 2.02 -19.79 -17.56
C LYS A 155 3.45 -19.23 -17.45
N THR A 156 3.79 -18.60 -16.32
CA THR A 156 5.21 -18.34 -15.98
C THR A 156 5.68 -19.54 -15.16
N THR A 157 6.70 -20.19 -15.68
CA THR A 157 7.34 -21.39 -15.16
C THR A 157 7.70 -21.26 -13.69
N SER A 158 7.23 -22.25 -12.91
CA SER A 158 7.54 -22.48 -11.52
C SER A 158 9.03 -22.68 -11.31
N SER A 159 9.63 -21.78 -10.54
CA SER A 159 10.89 -22.01 -9.82
C SER A 159 10.79 -21.26 -8.49
N GLY A 160 10.32 -21.97 -7.46
CA GLY A 160 10.58 -21.63 -6.05
C GLY A 160 9.88 -20.43 -5.43
N THR A 161 8.60 -20.17 -5.70
CA THR A 161 7.83 -19.15 -4.95
C THR A 161 7.05 -19.82 -3.83
N GLU A 162 7.47 -19.63 -2.58
CA GLU A 162 6.67 -20.02 -1.41
C GLU A 162 5.36 -19.20 -1.38
N ASP A 163 4.28 -19.81 -0.93
CA ASP A 163 2.95 -19.18 -0.86
C ASP A 163 2.98 -18.06 0.22
N PRO A 164 2.47 -16.84 -0.03
CA PRO A 164 2.32 -15.80 1.02
C PRO A 164 1.45 -16.23 2.22
N HIS A 165 0.65 -17.29 2.09
CA HIS A 165 -0.09 -17.94 3.18
C HIS A 165 0.75 -18.94 3.99
N THR A 166 2.00 -19.23 3.58
CA THR A 166 2.89 -20.14 4.31
C THR A 166 3.11 -19.63 5.73
N GLU A 167 2.97 -20.52 6.70
CA GLU A 167 3.27 -20.22 8.09
C GLU A 167 4.77 -19.85 8.19
N VAL A 168 5.05 -18.64 8.65
CA VAL A 168 6.42 -18.17 8.77
C VAL A 168 6.99 -18.78 10.04
N LYS A 169 8.02 -19.62 9.89
CA LYS A 169 8.78 -20.14 11.03
C LYS A 169 9.17 -19.01 11.97
N ALA A 170 8.95 -19.21 13.28
CA ALA A 170 9.31 -18.22 14.29
C ALA A 170 10.81 -17.90 14.21
N LEU A 171 11.13 -16.64 13.91
CA LEU A 171 12.52 -16.18 13.82
C LEU A 171 13.18 -16.16 15.20
N THR A 172 14.34 -16.81 15.29
CA THR A 172 15.21 -16.91 16.47
C THR A 172 16.59 -16.35 16.15
N ALA A 173 17.49 -16.33 17.14
CA ALA A 173 18.88 -15.90 16.93
C ALA A 173 19.66 -16.83 15.99
N ASP A 174 19.24 -18.09 15.83
CA ASP A 174 19.91 -19.07 14.96
C ASP A 174 19.29 -19.12 13.55
N SER A 175 18.29 -18.27 13.26
CA SER A 175 17.64 -18.23 11.95
C SER A 175 18.58 -17.70 10.87
N THR A 176 18.67 -18.41 9.75
CA THR A 176 19.52 -18.04 8.63
C THR A 176 19.10 -16.72 8.00
N GLN A 177 20.03 -16.04 7.33
CA GLN A 177 19.73 -14.85 6.54
C GLN A 177 18.56 -15.07 5.57
N ARG A 178 18.49 -16.23 4.92
CA ARG A 178 17.41 -16.56 3.98
C ARG A 178 16.05 -16.59 4.69
N GLU A 179 15.95 -17.24 5.85
CA GLU A 179 14.72 -17.29 6.66
C GLU A 179 14.27 -15.89 7.11
N TRP A 180 15.21 -15.03 7.53
CA TRP A 180 14.91 -13.63 7.87
C TRP A 180 14.30 -12.86 6.69
N ILE A 181 14.85 -13.03 5.48
CA ILE A 181 14.38 -12.33 4.29
C ILE A 181 13.06 -12.91 3.79
N LEU A 182 12.86 -14.22 3.83
CA LEU A 182 11.57 -14.83 3.50
C LEU A 182 10.47 -14.29 4.42
N ALA A 183 10.72 -14.27 5.73
CA ALA A 183 9.77 -13.72 6.70
C ALA A 183 9.45 -12.25 6.42
N LEU A 184 10.44 -11.44 6.06
CA LEU A 184 10.24 -10.05 5.67
C LEU A 184 9.42 -9.93 4.39
N GLN A 185 9.77 -10.66 3.33
CA GLN A 185 9.06 -10.62 2.05
C GLN A 185 7.60 -11.03 2.21
N ILE A 186 7.34 -12.10 2.96
CA ILE A 186 5.99 -12.56 3.29
C ILE A 186 5.23 -11.49 4.07
N GLU A 187 5.84 -10.89 5.11
CA GLU A 187 5.17 -9.86 5.91
C GLU A 187 4.91 -8.57 5.11
N LEU A 188 5.84 -8.16 4.25
CA LEU A 188 5.65 -7.05 3.33
C LEU A 188 4.46 -7.33 2.40
N ILE A 189 4.43 -8.51 1.78
CA ILE A 189 3.30 -8.91 0.94
C ILE A 189 2.01 -8.89 1.74
N ARG A 190 1.93 -9.51 2.93
CA ARG A 190 0.71 -9.46 3.77
C ARG A 190 0.25 -8.04 4.09
N GLN A 191 1.17 -7.10 4.21
CA GLN A 191 0.90 -5.69 4.43
C GLN A 191 0.72 -4.86 3.14
N GLY A 192 0.46 -5.47 1.99
CA GLY A 192 0.14 -4.71 0.76
C GLY A 192 1.36 -4.04 0.12
N TYR A 193 2.56 -4.40 0.56
CA TYR A 193 3.82 -3.97 -0.01
C TYR A 193 4.27 -4.92 -1.11
N GLN A 194 5.03 -4.42 -2.10
CA GLN A 194 5.49 -5.21 -3.24
C GLN A 194 7.02 -5.42 -3.22
N PRO A 195 7.55 -6.37 -2.42
CA PRO A 195 8.98 -6.68 -2.38
C PRO A 195 9.46 -7.50 -3.57
N GLY A 196 8.57 -7.89 -4.49
CA GLY A 196 8.88 -8.84 -5.57
C GLY A 196 8.53 -10.27 -5.19
N THR A 197 9.40 -11.21 -5.57
CA THR A 197 9.26 -12.65 -5.31
C THR A 197 9.62 -13.01 -3.87
N ILE A 198 8.98 -14.06 -3.33
CA ILE A 198 9.35 -14.68 -2.05
C ILE A 198 10.48 -15.67 -2.33
N ASP A 199 11.73 -15.17 -2.35
CA ASP A 199 12.93 -15.94 -2.71
C ASP A 199 13.98 -15.98 -1.60
N GLY A 200 13.81 -15.17 -0.55
CA GLY A 200 14.77 -15.04 0.55
C GLY A 200 16.01 -14.22 0.18
N ILE A 201 15.97 -13.46 -0.92
CA ILE A 201 17.09 -12.66 -1.41
C ILE A 201 16.88 -11.17 -1.05
N PRO A 202 17.83 -10.52 -0.33
CA PRO A 202 17.73 -9.11 0.06
C PRO A 202 18.10 -8.17 -1.12
N GLY A 203 17.48 -8.38 -2.28
CA GLY A 203 17.75 -7.59 -3.49
C GLY A 203 17.05 -6.23 -3.50
N SER A 204 17.29 -5.45 -4.56
CA SER A 204 16.71 -4.11 -4.73
C SER A 204 15.18 -4.10 -4.69
N ARG A 205 14.51 -5.16 -5.16
CA ARG A 205 13.05 -5.28 -5.07
C ARG A 205 12.56 -5.40 -3.62
N THR A 206 13.21 -6.24 -2.82
CA THR A 206 12.91 -6.37 -1.37
C THR A 206 13.09 -5.02 -0.68
N LEU A 207 14.21 -4.33 -0.95
CA LEU A 207 14.49 -3.01 -0.38
C LEU A 207 13.44 -1.96 -0.79
N MET A 208 13.04 -1.90 -2.06
CA MET A 208 11.96 -1.00 -2.53
C MET A 208 10.59 -1.33 -1.91
N GLY A 209 10.38 -2.59 -1.55
CA GLY A 209 9.19 -3.06 -0.84
C GLY A 209 9.11 -2.53 0.59
N CYS A 210 10.24 -2.32 1.25
CA CYS A 210 10.30 -1.88 2.65
C CYS A 210 9.75 -0.46 2.85
N PRO A 211 8.75 -0.26 3.74
CA PRO A 211 8.20 1.07 4.01
C PRO A 211 9.08 1.90 4.94
N THR A 212 8.86 3.22 4.98
CA THR A 212 9.38 4.03 6.08
C THR A 212 8.64 3.70 7.39
N VAL A 213 9.39 3.25 8.41
CA VAL A 213 8.85 2.90 9.73
C VAL A 213 9.40 3.87 10.79
N ARG A 214 8.53 4.37 11.67
CA ARG A 214 8.85 5.39 12.70
C ARG A 214 8.06 5.14 14.00
N LYS A 215 8.40 5.88 15.06
CA LYS A 215 7.72 5.83 16.37
C LYS A 215 6.19 5.87 16.20
N GLY A 216 5.50 4.98 16.91
CA GLY A 216 4.06 4.76 16.82
C GLY A 216 3.63 3.62 15.89
N ALA A 217 4.51 3.11 15.03
CA ALA A 217 4.24 1.90 14.24
C ALA A 217 4.02 0.67 15.14
N LYS A 218 3.17 -0.25 14.69
CA LYS A 218 2.82 -1.48 15.41
C LYS A 218 2.72 -2.68 14.45
N GLY A 219 2.86 -3.89 14.98
CA GLY A 219 2.64 -5.15 14.26
C GLY A 219 3.91 -5.93 13.91
N GLU A 220 3.76 -6.97 13.10
CA GLU A 220 4.82 -7.97 12.86
C GLU A 220 6.02 -7.40 12.11
N LEU A 221 5.84 -6.44 11.20
CA LEU A 221 6.98 -5.71 10.59
C LEU A 221 7.81 -4.95 11.64
N THR A 222 7.15 -4.36 12.64
CA THR A 222 7.85 -3.69 13.76
C THR A 222 8.58 -4.73 14.61
N ARG A 223 7.94 -5.87 14.89
CA ARG A 223 8.56 -6.99 15.61
C ARG A 223 9.79 -7.52 14.88
N TRP A 224 9.72 -7.65 13.56
CA TRP A 224 10.84 -8.05 12.71
C TRP A 224 12.02 -7.09 12.88
N ILE A 225 11.77 -5.78 12.81
CA ILE A 225 12.80 -4.75 13.04
C ILE A 225 13.41 -4.88 14.44
N GLN A 226 12.57 -4.98 15.48
CA GLN A 226 13.05 -5.10 16.87
C GLN A 226 13.92 -6.35 17.07
N LYS A 227 13.50 -7.51 16.55
CA LYS A 227 14.29 -8.74 16.61
C LYS A 227 15.62 -8.58 15.86
N ARG A 228 15.58 -8.04 14.64
CA ARG A 228 16.78 -7.83 13.82
C ARG A 228 17.78 -6.87 14.47
N LEU A 229 17.30 -5.79 15.08
CA LEU A 229 18.13 -4.86 15.86
C LEU A 229 18.74 -5.54 17.09
N SER A 230 18.00 -6.41 17.76
CA SER A 230 18.47 -7.12 18.96
C SER A 230 19.67 -8.03 18.65
N LEU A 231 19.66 -8.67 17.48
CA LEU A 231 20.83 -9.42 16.97
C LEU A 231 22.02 -8.50 16.74
N TYR A 232 21.83 -7.35 16.09
CA TYR A 232 22.95 -6.43 15.81
C TYR A 232 23.58 -5.78 17.03
N LEU A 233 22.76 -5.45 18.01
CA LEU A 233 23.22 -4.80 19.22
C LEU A 233 23.75 -5.83 20.25
N ASN A 234 23.68 -7.13 19.94
CA ASN A 234 23.98 -8.22 20.86
C ASN A 234 23.23 -8.09 22.20
N VAL A 235 21.96 -7.71 22.11
CA VAL A 235 21.05 -7.51 23.26
C VAL A 235 19.87 -8.47 23.22
N TRP A 236 20.02 -9.59 22.51
CA TRP A 236 19.05 -10.69 22.51
C TRP A 236 19.02 -11.33 23.90
N SER A 237 18.27 -10.71 24.80
CA SER A 237 17.89 -11.29 26.07
C SER A 237 16.65 -12.16 25.83
N GLU A 238 16.61 -13.34 26.45
CA GLU A 238 15.35 -14.05 26.65
C GLU A 238 14.39 -13.09 27.36
N GLY A 239 13.42 -12.53 26.61
CA GLY A 239 12.48 -11.52 27.13
C GLY A 239 12.74 -10.07 26.70
N GLY A 240 13.72 -9.78 25.83
CA GLY A 240 13.80 -8.49 25.16
C GLY A 240 12.50 -8.21 24.42
N GLN A 241 11.69 -7.26 24.92
CA GLN A 241 10.33 -6.96 24.43
C GLN A 241 10.34 -6.60 22.94
N THR A 242 10.31 -7.63 22.10
CA THR A 242 9.92 -7.55 20.70
C THR A 242 8.41 -7.60 20.71
N ASP A 243 7.80 -6.60 21.33
CA ASP A 243 6.35 -6.48 21.52
C ASP A 243 5.60 -6.08 20.24
N GLY A 244 6.35 -5.74 19.18
CA GLY A 244 5.82 -5.24 17.94
C GLY A 244 5.34 -3.80 18.04
N ILE A 245 5.76 -3.03 19.06
CA ILE A 245 5.41 -1.63 19.26
C ILE A 245 6.67 -0.76 19.11
N PHE A 246 6.64 0.17 18.16
CA PHE A 246 7.72 1.12 17.96
C PHE A 246 7.58 2.27 18.97
N GLY A 247 7.99 2.01 20.20
CA GLY A 247 8.09 2.98 21.29
C GLY A 247 9.46 3.68 21.37
N GLU A 248 9.68 4.41 22.47
CA GLU A 248 10.92 5.16 22.73
C GLU A 248 12.16 4.28 22.74
N LYS A 249 12.06 3.10 23.35
CA LYS A 249 13.15 2.13 23.38
C LYS A 249 13.55 1.65 21.98
N THR A 250 12.56 1.38 21.12
CA THR A 250 12.82 0.99 19.72
C THR A 250 13.47 2.12 18.94
N GLU A 251 12.99 3.35 19.11
CA GLU A 251 13.60 4.54 18.49
C GLU A 251 15.06 4.71 18.92
N GLN A 252 15.35 4.60 20.22
CA GLN A 252 16.71 4.69 20.74
C GLN A 252 17.63 3.60 20.16
N ASN A 253 17.14 2.37 20.06
CA ASN A 253 17.88 1.26 19.45
C ASN A 253 18.17 1.51 17.96
N ILE A 254 17.22 2.10 17.22
CA ILE A 254 17.42 2.48 15.82
C ILE A 254 18.47 3.58 15.71
N ARG A 255 18.40 4.62 16.54
CA ARG A 255 19.41 5.70 16.56
C ARG A 255 20.80 5.14 16.85
N ASN A 256 20.91 4.21 17.80
CA ASN A 256 22.17 3.54 18.11
C ASN A 256 22.68 2.73 16.91
N PHE A 257 21.82 1.89 16.31
CA PHE A 257 22.15 1.13 15.10
C PHE A 257 22.62 2.05 13.97
N GLN A 258 21.87 3.12 13.67
CA GLN A 258 22.24 4.10 12.66
C GLN A 258 23.62 4.69 12.90
N LYS A 259 23.94 5.10 14.15
CA LYS A 259 25.29 5.57 14.52
C LYS A 259 26.35 4.51 14.23
N THR A 260 26.14 3.25 14.64
CA THR A 260 27.10 2.16 14.39
C THR A 260 27.32 1.87 12.90
N LYS A 261 26.37 2.25 12.05
CA LYS A 261 26.43 2.09 10.58
C LYS A 261 26.86 3.36 9.85
N GLY A 262 27.21 4.43 10.56
CA GLY A 262 27.59 5.72 9.94
C GLY A 262 26.44 6.43 9.23
N LEU A 263 25.19 6.13 9.62
CA LEU A 263 23.99 6.77 9.08
C LEU A 263 23.56 7.96 9.96
N SER A 264 22.70 8.84 9.41
CA SER A 264 22.01 9.84 10.21
C SER A 264 21.17 9.15 11.29
N ALA A 265 21.39 9.52 12.55
CA ALA A 265 20.75 8.90 13.71
C ALA A 265 19.39 9.55 14.01
N ASP A 266 18.50 9.58 13.02
CA ASP A 266 17.18 10.22 13.08
C ASP A 266 16.09 9.38 13.76
N GLY A 267 16.38 8.10 14.06
CA GLY A 267 15.43 7.18 14.70
C GLY A 267 14.37 6.64 13.74
N ILE A 268 14.52 6.85 12.43
CA ILE A 268 13.58 6.43 11.39
C ILE A 268 14.18 5.27 10.58
N VAL A 269 13.39 4.22 10.37
CA VAL A 269 13.75 3.13 9.47
C VAL A 269 13.36 3.52 8.05
N GLY A 270 14.20 4.35 7.42
CA GLY A 270 14.12 4.69 6.00
C GLY A 270 14.95 3.73 5.13
N GLU A 271 15.01 4.00 3.83
CA GLU A 271 15.69 3.14 2.84
C GLU A 271 17.14 2.79 3.22
N LYS A 272 17.92 3.78 3.69
CA LYS A 272 19.31 3.55 4.14
C LYS A 272 19.38 2.64 5.36
N THR A 273 18.49 2.84 6.34
CA THR A 273 18.39 1.99 7.53
C THR A 273 17.98 0.57 7.16
N TRP A 274 17.01 0.40 6.26
CA TRP A 274 16.61 -0.91 5.73
C TRP A 274 17.76 -1.60 5.01
N SER A 275 18.43 -0.91 4.10
CA SER A 275 19.58 -1.45 3.38
C SER A 275 20.64 -1.99 4.34
N ALA A 276 20.94 -1.24 5.42
CA ALA A 276 21.83 -1.70 6.47
C ALA A 276 21.28 -2.93 7.23
N LEU A 277 20.01 -2.96 7.61
CA LEU A 277 19.37 -4.10 8.31
C LEU A 277 19.32 -5.37 7.45
N LEU A 278 19.22 -5.24 6.13
CA LEU A 278 19.18 -6.36 5.19
C LEU A 278 20.57 -6.93 4.91
N GLN A 279 21.59 -6.08 4.81
CA GLN A 279 22.93 -6.48 4.41
C GLN A 279 23.78 -7.05 5.53
N SER A 280 23.54 -6.69 6.80
CA SER A 280 24.45 -7.19 7.83
C SER A 280 24.20 -8.67 8.12
N ARG A 281 25.15 -9.50 7.73
CA ARG A 281 25.30 -10.84 8.27
C ARG A 281 25.56 -10.72 9.77
N GLU A 282 25.09 -11.69 10.54
CA GLU A 282 25.51 -11.89 11.93
C GLU A 282 27.05 -11.82 12.01
N LYS A 283 27.55 -11.17 13.07
CA LYS A 283 28.96 -11.23 13.42
C LYS A 283 29.21 -12.52 14.18
#